data_AF-A0A9P4P1B9-F1
#
_entry.id   AF-A0A9P4P1B9-F1
#
_cell.length_a   1.000
_cell.length_b   1.000
_cell.length_c   1.000
_cell.angle_alpha   90.00
_cell.angle_beta   90.00
_cell.angle_gamma   90.00
#
_symmetry.space_group_name_H-M   'P 1'
#
loop_
_entity.id
_entity.type
_entity.pdbx_description
1 polymer ?
#
loop_
_entity_poly.entity_id
_entity_poly.type
_entity_poly.pdbx_seq_one_letter_code
_entity_poly.pdbx_strand_id
1 'polypeptide(L)'
;MVNKIILSGRRKVKWAIQTILAEIISSHPLVSFIQGHRVDIAKKHHTATTSPNTKRSSHRNFAPKPTMLQRVSSSDWKSQPFRKPQITEWIVPLPVFQIEYLLRGYAPQHSGDPWFVYADGPDEHGGARVHFFKSSTGLKVVEMLLHIPNTGHENNTATKPPQITHILWESDKESVPGNSAERAKHTCQEVYTRILACQPSEDEEISSLLQPTSQTFARRSLASLRAALDPSPLPQASQSTISALITSRIVDTTGSIIDRPSTFHCLQSP
;
A
#
# COMPACT_ATOMS: atom_id res chain seq x y z
N MET A 1 24.04 -29.73 26.14
CA MET A 1 25.05 -29.30 25.14
C MET A 1 24.62 -29.60 23.69
N VAL A 2 23.33 -29.43 23.32
CA VAL A 2 22.79 -29.87 22.01
C VAL A 2 22.25 -28.71 21.14
N ASN A 3 22.01 -27.52 21.71
CA ASN A 3 21.42 -26.38 20.99
C ASN A 3 22.39 -25.55 20.13
N LYS A 4 23.68 -25.91 20.04
CA LYS A 4 24.67 -25.12 19.28
C LYS A 4 24.87 -25.58 17.82
N ILE A 5 24.33 -26.73 17.42
CA ILE A 5 24.55 -27.31 16.08
C ILE A 5 23.50 -26.84 15.05
N ILE A 6 22.28 -26.48 15.49
CA ILE A 6 21.18 -26.12 14.57
C ILE A 6 21.33 -24.70 13.97
N LEU A 7 22.08 -23.80 14.63
CA LEU A 7 22.28 -22.43 14.15
C LEU A 7 23.36 -22.29 13.06
N SER A 8 24.17 -23.32 12.82
CA SER A 8 25.23 -23.31 11.78
C SER A 8 24.68 -23.63 10.37
N GLY A 9 23.61 -24.43 10.28
CA GLY A 9 23.00 -24.81 8.99
C GLY A 9 22.24 -23.66 8.31
N ARG A 10 21.56 -22.79 9.09
CA ARG A 10 20.71 -21.72 8.53
C ARG A 10 21.48 -20.60 7.83
N ARG A 11 22.74 -20.35 8.20
CA ARG A 11 23.56 -19.31 7.56
C ARG A 11 24.07 -19.71 6.18
N LYS A 12 24.33 -21.01 5.97
CA LYS A 12 24.82 -21.53 4.68
C LYS A 12 23.74 -21.52 3.60
N VAL A 13 22.48 -21.80 3.96
CA VAL A 13 21.35 -21.77 3.02
C VAL A 13 21.07 -20.35 2.53
N LYS A 14 21.17 -19.34 3.42
CA LYS A 14 20.96 -17.94 3.03
C LYS A 14 22.02 -17.45 2.04
N TRP A 15 23.28 -17.86 2.21
CA TRP A 15 24.36 -17.53 1.28
C TRP A 15 24.15 -18.18 -0.09
N ALA A 16 23.75 -19.46 -0.13
CA ALA A 16 23.51 -20.17 -1.39
C ALA A 16 22.35 -19.57 -2.20
N ILE A 17 21.25 -19.17 -1.56
CA ILE A 17 20.11 -18.53 -2.24
C ILE A 17 20.53 -17.16 -2.80
N GLN A 18 21.36 -16.42 -2.08
CA GLN A 18 21.79 -15.08 -2.49
C GLN A 18 22.78 -15.12 -3.67
N THR A 19 23.62 -16.17 -3.75
CA THR A 19 24.49 -16.43 -4.90
C THR A 19 23.68 -16.80 -6.15
N ILE A 20 22.69 -17.69 -6.03
CA ILE A 20 21.84 -18.09 -7.17
C ILE A 20 21.03 -16.90 -7.72
N LEU A 21 20.51 -16.03 -6.84
CA LEU A 21 19.79 -14.83 -7.28
C LEU A 21 20.71 -13.82 -7.98
N ALA A 22 21.96 -13.66 -7.54
CA ALA A 22 22.91 -12.76 -8.20
C ALA A 22 23.32 -13.24 -9.60
N GLU A 23 23.44 -14.56 -9.79
CA GLU A 23 23.83 -15.15 -11.07
C GLU A 23 22.70 -15.12 -12.11
N ILE A 24 21.44 -15.28 -11.68
CA ILE A 24 20.24 -15.10 -12.52
C ILE A 24 20.12 -13.64 -13.00
N ILE A 25 20.44 -12.67 -12.14
CA ILE A 25 20.41 -11.24 -12.51
C ILE A 25 21.56 -10.89 -13.47
N SER A 26 22.73 -11.52 -13.33
CA SER A 26 23.90 -11.30 -14.20
C SER A 26 23.77 -11.94 -15.59
N SER A 27 22.94 -12.97 -15.74
CA SER A 27 22.82 -13.75 -16.99
C SER A 27 21.71 -13.24 -17.93
N HIS A 28 21.01 -12.16 -17.59
CA HIS A 28 19.98 -11.59 -18.45
C HIS A 28 20.59 -10.63 -19.50
N PRO A 29 20.48 -10.92 -20.82
CA PRO A 29 21.09 -10.13 -21.90
C PRO A 29 20.43 -8.76 -22.17
N LEU A 30 19.71 -8.18 -21.21
CA LEU A 30 18.97 -6.91 -21.38
C LEU A 30 19.63 -5.69 -20.70
N VAL A 31 20.84 -5.81 -20.14
CA VAL A 31 21.52 -4.71 -19.44
C VAL A 31 22.51 -3.91 -20.32
N SER A 32 22.73 -4.30 -21.58
CA SER A 32 23.71 -3.62 -22.46
C SER A 32 23.17 -2.47 -23.32
N PHE A 33 21.89 -2.09 -23.22
CA PHE A 33 21.29 -1.13 -24.17
C PHE A 33 21.20 0.34 -23.70
N ILE A 34 21.68 0.72 -22.51
CA ILE A 34 21.65 2.12 -22.04
C ILE A 34 23.05 2.72 -21.89
N GLN A 35 23.93 2.48 -22.86
CA GLN A 35 25.25 3.14 -22.90
C GLN A 35 25.66 3.49 -24.34
N GLY A 36 24.99 4.46 -24.96
CA GLY A 36 25.29 4.74 -26.36
C GLY A 36 24.72 5.99 -27.03
N HIS A 37 24.28 7.02 -26.33
CA HIS A 37 23.99 8.31 -26.98
C HIS A 37 24.41 9.49 -26.10
N ARG A 38 25.72 9.75 -26.11
CA ARG A 38 26.30 11.00 -25.62
C ARG A 38 26.27 11.99 -26.79
N VAL A 39 25.22 12.82 -26.84
CA VAL A 39 25.16 13.96 -27.76
C VAL A 39 25.98 15.09 -27.12
N ASP A 40 27.05 15.48 -27.80
CA ASP A 40 27.86 16.64 -27.43
C ASP A 40 27.04 17.92 -27.60
N ILE A 41 26.50 18.44 -26.50
CA ILE A 41 25.89 19.77 -26.45
C ILE A 41 27.02 20.78 -26.28
N ALA A 42 27.28 21.51 -27.36
CA ALA A 42 28.22 22.62 -27.41
C ALA A 42 27.89 23.68 -26.34
N LYS A 43 28.92 24.03 -25.57
CA LYS A 43 28.91 25.11 -24.57
C LYS A 43 28.66 26.45 -25.24
N LYS A 44 27.51 27.07 -24.98
CA LYS A 44 27.29 28.51 -25.20
C LYS A 44 27.41 29.23 -23.86
N HIS A 45 28.45 30.03 -23.74
CA HIS A 45 28.70 30.90 -22.59
C HIS A 45 27.64 31.99 -22.55
N HIS A 46 26.87 32.04 -21.44
CA HIS A 46 26.07 33.21 -21.10
C HIS A 46 26.45 33.70 -19.69
N THR A 47 26.65 35.01 -19.67
CA THR A 47 27.15 35.88 -18.62
C THR A 47 26.33 35.85 -17.34
N ALA A 48 27.03 35.91 -16.22
CA ALA A 48 26.47 36.08 -14.89
C ALA A 48 25.59 37.33 -14.80
N THR A 49 24.37 37.17 -14.29
CA THR A 49 23.53 38.26 -13.78
C THR A 49 23.08 37.87 -12.39
N THR A 50 23.69 38.50 -11.40
CA THR A 50 23.43 38.39 -9.97
C THR A 50 22.05 38.98 -9.67
N SER A 51 21.10 38.15 -9.21
CA SER A 51 19.76 38.55 -8.81
C SER A 51 19.63 38.57 -7.28
N PRO A 52 18.99 39.59 -6.68
CA PRO A 52 18.98 39.77 -5.23
C PRO A 52 17.93 38.87 -4.53
N ASN A 53 18.46 38.03 -3.65
CA ASN A 53 17.93 37.64 -2.34
C ASN A 53 16.44 37.93 -2.07
N THR A 54 15.56 37.06 -2.57
CA THR A 54 14.17 36.98 -2.09
C THR A 54 14.10 35.87 -1.04
N LYS A 55 13.84 36.26 0.22
CA LYS A 55 13.60 35.35 1.34
C LYS A 55 12.42 34.42 1.00
N ARG A 56 12.76 33.25 0.46
CA ARG A 56 11.83 32.21 0.05
C ARG A 56 11.30 31.52 1.31
N SER A 57 10.20 32.07 1.82
CA SER A 57 9.37 31.47 2.86
C SER A 57 9.13 30.00 2.50
N SER A 58 9.79 29.12 3.25
CA SER A 58 9.79 27.68 3.05
C SER A 58 8.60 27.03 3.77
N HIS A 59 7.42 27.63 3.65
CA HIS A 59 6.18 26.89 3.88
C HIS A 59 5.98 26.00 2.67
N ARG A 60 6.61 24.81 2.72
CA ARG A 60 6.15 23.69 1.91
C ARG A 60 4.70 23.50 2.33
N ASN A 61 3.78 23.98 1.50
CA ASN A 61 2.40 23.53 1.53
C ASN A 61 2.48 22.03 1.31
N PHE A 62 2.53 21.27 2.40
CA PHE A 62 2.29 19.84 2.36
C PHE A 62 0.87 19.74 1.82
N ALA A 63 0.77 19.41 0.53
CA ALA A 63 -0.49 19.07 -0.07
C ALA A 63 -1.17 18.05 0.87
N PRO A 64 -2.46 18.22 1.19
CA PRO A 64 -3.14 17.33 2.11
C PRO A 64 -2.90 15.89 1.66
N LYS A 65 -2.37 15.07 2.58
CA LYS A 65 -2.15 13.64 2.36
C LYS A 65 -3.51 13.08 1.90
N PRO A 66 -3.57 12.42 0.74
CA PRO A 66 -4.83 11.95 0.17
C PRO A 66 -5.54 11.10 1.22
N THR A 67 -6.77 11.48 1.56
CA THR A 67 -7.65 10.62 2.33
C THR A 67 -8.07 9.53 1.35
N MET A 68 -7.35 8.40 1.40
CA MET A 68 -7.42 7.29 0.44
C MET A 68 -8.73 6.50 0.53
N LEU A 69 -9.81 7.10 1.02
CA LEU A 69 -11.10 6.45 1.23
C LEU A 69 -12.00 6.51 -0.01
N GLN A 70 -11.70 7.41 -0.97
CA GLN A 70 -12.54 7.59 -2.14
C GLN A 70 -12.02 6.78 -3.33
N ARG A 71 -12.90 5.94 -3.90
CA ARG A 71 -12.67 5.24 -5.16
C ARG A 71 -12.63 6.25 -6.31
N VAL A 72 -11.62 6.11 -7.16
CA VAL A 72 -11.45 6.93 -8.36
C VAL A 72 -12.42 6.47 -9.44
N SER A 73 -13.12 7.42 -10.05
CA SER A 73 -14.09 7.23 -11.12
C SER A 73 -13.54 7.71 -12.47
N SER A 74 -14.12 7.22 -13.57
CA SER A 74 -13.78 7.66 -14.92
C SER A 74 -14.00 9.16 -15.15
N SER A 75 -14.92 9.78 -14.39
CA SER A 75 -15.23 11.21 -14.42
C SER A 75 -14.13 12.10 -13.82
N ASP A 76 -13.23 11.52 -13.03
CA ASP A 76 -12.23 12.28 -12.27
C ASP A 76 -11.06 12.74 -13.14
N TRP A 77 -11.00 12.28 -14.40
CA TRP A 77 -9.93 12.64 -15.33
C TRP A 77 -10.39 12.66 -16.79
N LYS A 78 -9.69 13.44 -17.60
CA LYS A 78 -9.87 13.41 -19.06
C LYS A 78 -9.43 12.04 -19.60
N SER A 79 -10.33 11.35 -20.29
CA SER A 79 -10.06 10.03 -20.86
C SER A 79 -10.38 9.98 -22.34
N GLN A 80 -9.55 9.27 -23.10
CA GLN A 80 -9.74 8.93 -24.50
C GLN A 80 -9.68 7.42 -24.64
N PRO A 81 -10.60 6.78 -25.37
CA PRO A 81 -10.62 5.33 -25.55
C PRO A 81 -9.44 4.86 -26.41
N PHE A 82 -9.25 3.54 -26.50
CA PHE A 82 -8.31 2.94 -27.44
C PHE A 82 -8.67 3.29 -28.89
N ARG A 83 -7.64 3.46 -29.73
CA ARG A 83 -7.74 3.56 -31.18
C ARG A 83 -7.58 2.21 -31.86
N LYS A 84 -6.55 1.46 -31.51
CA LYS A 84 -6.26 0.12 -32.06
C LYS A 84 -5.93 -0.86 -30.93
N PRO A 85 -6.93 -1.29 -30.14
CA PRO A 85 -6.69 -2.21 -29.05
C PRO A 85 -6.24 -3.58 -29.56
N GLN A 86 -5.23 -4.15 -28.91
CA GLN A 86 -4.84 -5.55 -29.06
C GLN A 86 -4.98 -6.27 -27.73
N ILE A 87 -5.38 -7.53 -27.79
CA ILE A 87 -5.52 -8.39 -26.60
C ILE A 87 -4.32 -9.32 -26.49
N THR A 88 -3.86 -9.56 -25.27
CA THR A 88 -2.81 -10.53 -24.99
C THR A 88 -3.12 -11.25 -23.68
N GLU A 89 -2.97 -12.58 -23.70
CA GLU A 89 -3.12 -13.40 -22.51
C GLU A 89 -2.01 -13.11 -21.48
N TRP A 90 -2.42 -13.00 -20.22
CA TRP A 90 -1.51 -12.77 -19.12
C TRP A 90 -2.08 -13.31 -17.81
N ILE A 91 -1.84 -14.60 -17.56
CA ILE A 91 -2.30 -15.26 -16.35
C ILE A 91 -1.33 -14.97 -15.20
N VAL A 92 -1.76 -14.17 -14.23
CA VAL A 92 -0.97 -13.84 -13.04
C VAL A 92 -1.86 -13.86 -11.80
N PRO A 93 -1.58 -14.74 -10.82
CA PRO A 93 -2.34 -14.76 -9.57
C PRO A 93 -2.08 -13.46 -8.77
N LEU A 94 -3.15 -12.93 -8.19
CA LEU A 94 -3.14 -11.74 -7.36
C LEU A 94 -3.56 -12.08 -5.93
N PRO A 95 -2.79 -11.65 -4.92
CA PRO A 95 -3.24 -11.67 -3.54
C PRO A 95 -4.54 -10.89 -3.35
N VAL A 96 -5.46 -11.43 -2.54
CA VAL A 96 -6.80 -10.86 -2.31
C VAL A 96 -6.73 -9.41 -1.81
N PHE A 97 -5.81 -9.11 -0.88
CA PHE A 97 -5.64 -7.76 -0.33
C PHE A 97 -5.22 -6.72 -1.40
N GLN A 98 -4.60 -7.16 -2.51
CA GLN A 98 -4.17 -6.25 -3.58
C GLN A 98 -5.30 -5.89 -4.55
N ILE A 99 -6.35 -6.71 -4.59
CA ILE A 99 -7.54 -6.46 -5.42
C ILE A 99 -8.24 -5.18 -4.98
N GLU A 100 -8.40 -4.97 -3.67
CA GLU A 100 -9.05 -3.77 -3.16
C GLU A 100 -8.34 -2.48 -3.62
N TYR A 101 -7.00 -2.46 -3.58
CA TYR A 101 -6.21 -1.33 -4.02
C TYR A 101 -6.33 -1.08 -5.53
N LEU A 102 -6.35 -2.14 -6.33
CA LEU A 102 -6.59 -2.04 -7.77
C LEU A 102 -7.99 -1.48 -8.08
N LEU A 103 -9.01 -1.97 -7.37
CA LEU A 103 -10.40 -1.54 -7.57
C LEU A 103 -10.65 -0.09 -7.11
N ARG A 104 -9.86 0.39 -6.15
CA ARG A 104 -9.91 1.78 -5.69
C ARG A 104 -9.35 2.77 -6.72
N GLY A 105 -8.38 2.34 -7.54
CA GLY A 105 -7.73 3.17 -8.56
C GLY A 105 -6.68 4.12 -7.98
N TYR A 106 -6.20 5.03 -8.82
CA TYR A 106 -5.17 6.00 -8.50
C TYR A 106 -5.33 7.27 -9.34
N ALA A 107 -5.46 8.42 -8.66
CA ALA A 107 -5.47 9.73 -9.28
C ALA A 107 -4.11 10.43 -9.06
N PRO A 108 -3.47 10.94 -10.13
CA PRO A 108 -2.19 11.65 -10.01
C PRO A 108 -2.38 12.93 -9.19
N GLN A 109 -1.50 13.18 -8.22
CA GLN A 109 -1.57 14.37 -7.36
C GLN A 109 -0.65 15.47 -7.86
N HIS A 110 0.49 15.07 -8.41
CA HIS A 110 1.50 15.98 -8.90
C HIS A 110 1.57 15.88 -10.42
N SER A 111 1.97 16.97 -11.07
CA SER A 111 2.18 17.01 -12.51
C SER A 111 3.26 16.03 -13.01
N GLY A 112 4.03 15.42 -12.11
CA GLY A 112 5.03 14.40 -12.40
C GLY A 112 4.51 12.96 -12.41
N ASP A 113 3.30 12.70 -11.91
CA ASP A 113 2.73 11.35 -11.87
C ASP A 113 2.19 10.99 -13.27
N PRO A 114 2.76 9.99 -13.96
CA PRO A 114 2.45 9.76 -15.37
C PRO A 114 1.13 9.01 -15.60
N TRP A 115 0.47 8.52 -14.54
CA TRP A 115 -0.62 7.56 -14.64
C TRP A 115 -1.87 8.02 -13.92
N PHE A 116 -3.02 7.78 -14.54
CA PHE A 116 -4.34 7.81 -13.95
C PHE A 116 -4.96 6.42 -14.10
N VAL A 117 -5.52 5.88 -13.02
CA VAL A 117 -6.06 4.53 -12.98
C VAL A 117 -7.42 4.54 -12.30
N TYR A 118 -8.40 3.86 -12.90
CA TYR A 118 -9.66 3.53 -12.24
C TYR A 118 -10.10 2.13 -12.62
N ALA A 119 -11.07 1.59 -11.90
CA ALA A 119 -11.66 0.29 -12.20
C ALA A 119 -13.18 0.38 -12.29
N ASP A 120 -13.81 -0.44 -13.13
CA ASP A 120 -15.27 -0.54 -13.25
C ASP A 120 -15.90 -1.33 -12.07
N GLY A 121 -15.10 -2.15 -11.38
CA GLY A 121 -15.56 -3.01 -10.29
C GLY A 121 -15.84 -4.44 -10.78
N PRO A 122 -16.07 -5.39 -9.87
CA PRO A 122 -16.48 -6.74 -10.24
C PRO A 122 -17.91 -6.75 -10.80
N ASP A 123 -18.10 -7.45 -11.92
CA ASP A 123 -19.40 -7.76 -12.52
C ASP A 123 -20.05 -8.99 -11.84
N GLU A 124 -21.22 -9.41 -12.32
CA GLU A 124 -21.98 -10.55 -11.80
C GLU A 124 -21.22 -11.89 -11.89
N HIS A 125 -20.23 -11.97 -12.79
CA HIS A 125 -19.38 -13.14 -13.00
C HIS A 125 -18.01 -13.01 -12.31
N GLY A 126 -17.80 -11.95 -11.52
CA GLY A 126 -16.54 -11.66 -10.87
C GLY A 126 -15.46 -11.11 -11.80
N GLY A 127 -15.80 -10.75 -13.04
CA GLY A 127 -14.92 -10.04 -13.95
C GLY A 127 -14.76 -8.58 -13.53
N ALA A 128 -13.53 -8.06 -13.50
CA ALA A 128 -13.30 -6.63 -13.28
C ALA A 128 -12.32 -6.07 -14.30
N ARG A 129 -12.47 -4.80 -14.63
CA ARG A 129 -11.59 -4.07 -15.56
C ARG A 129 -10.89 -2.94 -14.84
N VAL A 130 -9.58 -2.86 -15.02
CA VAL A 130 -8.75 -1.76 -14.52
C VAL A 130 -8.16 -1.02 -15.71
N HIS A 131 -8.39 0.29 -15.78
CA HIS A 131 -8.05 1.11 -16.91
C HIS A 131 -6.87 2.03 -16.59
N PHE A 132 -5.85 2.00 -17.44
CA PHE A 132 -4.61 2.74 -17.27
C PHE A 132 -4.52 3.84 -18.33
N PHE A 133 -4.47 5.09 -17.88
CA PHE A 133 -4.36 6.26 -18.73
C PHE A 133 -3.07 7.02 -18.46
N LYS A 134 -2.50 7.60 -19.51
CA LYS A 134 -1.40 8.56 -19.35
C LYS A 134 -1.98 9.89 -18.87
N SER A 135 -1.58 10.35 -17.68
CA SER A 135 -2.18 11.52 -17.03
C SER A 135 -2.11 12.80 -17.89
N SER A 136 -0.98 13.02 -18.57
CA SER A 136 -0.75 14.22 -19.37
C SER A 136 -1.66 14.32 -20.61
N THR A 137 -1.88 13.21 -21.31
CA THR A 137 -2.64 13.17 -22.57
C THR A 137 -4.08 12.69 -22.38
N GLY A 138 -4.38 11.93 -21.33
CA GLY A 138 -5.65 11.23 -21.15
C GLY A 138 -5.80 10.01 -22.06
N LEU A 139 -4.75 9.58 -22.77
CA LEU A 139 -4.81 8.41 -23.64
C LEU A 139 -4.82 7.12 -22.82
N LYS A 140 -5.74 6.21 -23.14
CA LYS A 140 -5.77 4.86 -22.58
C LYS A 140 -4.61 4.04 -23.16
N VAL A 141 -3.78 3.49 -22.30
CA VAL A 141 -2.56 2.75 -22.71
C VAL A 141 -2.77 1.25 -22.52
N VAL A 142 -3.33 0.86 -21.38
CA VAL A 142 -3.61 -0.54 -21.04
C VAL A 142 -4.95 -0.65 -20.31
N GLU A 143 -5.61 -1.78 -20.48
CA GLU A 143 -6.76 -2.23 -19.70
C GLU A 143 -6.48 -3.66 -19.25
N MET A 144 -6.58 -3.89 -17.95
CA MET A 144 -6.27 -5.17 -17.31
C MET A 144 -7.57 -5.85 -16.92
N LEU A 145 -7.72 -7.12 -17.32
CA LEU A 145 -8.90 -7.92 -17.08
C LEU A 145 -8.63 -8.87 -15.93
N LEU A 146 -9.35 -8.68 -14.84
CA LEU A 146 -9.26 -9.47 -13.63
C LEU A 146 -10.41 -10.47 -13.58
N HIS A 147 -10.13 -11.64 -13.01
CA HIS A 147 -11.13 -12.57 -12.55
C HIS A 147 -11.03 -12.66 -11.02
N ILE A 148 -12.09 -12.27 -10.33
CA ILE A 148 -12.23 -12.27 -8.88
C ILE A 148 -13.30 -13.30 -8.56
N PRO A 149 -12.95 -14.46 -8.00
CA PRO A 149 -13.94 -15.49 -7.67
C PRO A 149 -14.99 -14.91 -6.70
N ASN A 150 -16.26 -15.18 -6.97
CA ASN A 150 -17.33 -14.77 -6.06
C ASN A 150 -17.27 -15.65 -4.79
N THR A 151 -16.91 -15.06 -3.65
CA THR A 151 -16.76 -15.78 -2.36
C THR A 151 -18.12 -16.25 -1.79
N GLY A 152 -19.21 -16.05 -2.51
CA GLY A 152 -20.55 -15.97 -1.94
C GLY A 152 -21.34 -17.27 -1.73
N HIS A 153 -21.14 -18.37 -2.47
CA HIS A 153 -22.23 -19.38 -2.41
C HIS A 153 -22.01 -20.86 -2.76
N GLU A 154 -20.81 -21.38 -3.06
CA GLU A 154 -20.72 -22.81 -3.40
C GLU A 154 -19.65 -23.59 -2.64
N ASN A 155 -20.14 -24.66 -2.01
CA ASN A 155 -19.43 -25.57 -1.14
C ASN A 155 -18.30 -26.29 -1.88
N ASN A 156 -17.07 -26.07 -1.42
CA ASN A 156 -16.00 -27.07 -1.38
C ASN A 156 -15.32 -27.49 -2.71
N THR A 157 -15.35 -26.67 -3.76
CA THR A 157 -14.39 -26.81 -4.88
C THR A 157 -13.30 -25.76 -4.74
N ALA A 158 -12.02 -26.17 -4.86
CA ALA A 158 -10.85 -25.31 -4.71
C ALA A 158 -11.00 -23.97 -5.47
N THR A 159 -11.32 -22.90 -4.74
CA THR A 159 -11.51 -21.57 -5.30
C THR A 159 -10.19 -21.09 -5.88
N LYS A 160 -10.14 -20.88 -7.20
CA LYS A 160 -8.95 -20.28 -7.85
C LYS A 160 -8.71 -18.90 -7.23
N PRO A 161 -7.46 -18.51 -6.94
CA PRO A 161 -7.18 -17.17 -6.43
C PRO A 161 -7.60 -16.11 -7.46
N PRO A 162 -7.88 -14.87 -7.04
CA PRO A 162 -8.01 -13.76 -7.97
C PRO A 162 -6.81 -13.71 -8.90
N GLN A 163 -7.02 -13.41 -10.18
CA GLN A 163 -5.93 -13.39 -11.14
C GLN A 163 -6.19 -12.42 -12.28
N ILE A 164 -5.10 -11.91 -12.86
CA ILE A 164 -5.13 -11.28 -14.18
C ILE A 164 -5.32 -12.40 -15.20
N THR A 165 -6.17 -12.18 -16.18
CA THR A 165 -6.42 -13.15 -17.26
C THR A 165 -5.89 -12.64 -18.59
N HIS A 166 -6.18 -11.37 -18.91
CA HIS A 166 -5.81 -10.73 -20.17
C HIS A 166 -5.44 -9.27 -19.92
N ILE A 167 -4.73 -8.70 -20.89
CA ILE A 167 -4.58 -7.27 -21.05
C ILE A 167 -5.02 -6.86 -22.45
N LEU A 168 -5.73 -5.74 -22.53
CA LEU A 168 -5.94 -4.99 -23.75
C LEU A 168 -4.97 -3.82 -23.74
N TRP A 169 -4.29 -3.56 -24.85
CA TRP A 169 -3.28 -2.51 -24.93
C TRP A 169 -3.33 -1.77 -26.27
N GLU A 170 -2.89 -0.52 -26.27
CA GLU A 170 -2.90 0.34 -27.47
C GLU A 170 -1.76 -0.02 -28.42
N SER A 171 -2.08 -0.57 -29.60
CA SER A 171 -1.07 -0.93 -30.61
C SER A 171 -0.75 0.19 -31.60
N ASP A 172 -1.51 1.29 -31.56
CA ASP A 172 -1.28 2.44 -32.45
C ASP A 172 0.03 3.17 -32.12
N LYS A 173 1.05 2.97 -32.97
CA LYS A 173 2.40 3.52 -32.80
C LYS A 173 2.45 5.04 -32.77
N GLU A 174 1.48 5.71 -33.40
CA GLU A 174 1.36 7.17 -33.36
C GLU A 174 0.90 7.66 -31.98
N SER A 175 0.01 6.89 -31.33
CA SER A 175 -0.55 7.23 -30.02
C SER A 175 0.40 6.84 -28.88
N VAL A 176 0.99 5.65 -28.95
CA VAL A 176 1.93 5.13 -27.94
C VAL A 176 3.15 4.52 -28.65
N PRO A 177 4.20 5.33 -28.92
CA PRO A 177 5.40 4.86 -29.61
C PRO A 177 6.10 3.73 -28.86
N GLY A 178 6.45 2.67 -29.58
CA GLY A 178 7.17 1.52 -29.02
C GLY A 178 6.35 0.63 -28.09
N ASN A 179 5.01 0.72 -28.12
CA ASN A 179 4.17 -0.19 -27.35
C ASN A 179 4.21 -1.60 -27.97
N SER A 180 4.36 -2.60 -27.11
CA SER A 180 4.29 -4.02 -27.42
C SER A 180 3.57 -4.75 -26.28
N ALA A 181 3.23 -6.02 -26.48
CA ALA A 181 2.62 -6.83 -25.43
C ALA A 181 3.50 -6.91 -24.16
N GLU A 182 4.80 -7.11 -24.31
CA GLU A 182 5.77 -7.19 -23.19
C GLU A 182 5.87 -5.84 -22.48
N ARG A 183 5.88 -4.74 -23.25
CA ARG A 183 5.90 -3.39 -22.69
C ARG A 183 4.63 -3.09 -21.92
N ALA A 184 3.47 -3.50 -22.43
CA ALA A 184 2.19 -3.34 -21.75
C ALA A 184 2.14 -4.13 -20.43
N LYS A 185 2.62 -5.38 -20.41
CA LYS A 185 2.77 -6.19 -19.17
C LYS A 185 3.66 -5.48 -18.14
N HIS A 186 4.82 -4.99 -18.58
CA HIS A 186 5.74 -4.24 -17.71
C HIS A 186 5.10 -2.95 -17.20
N THR A 187 4.36 -2.23 -18.03
CA THR A 187 3.62 -1.03 -17.62
C THR A 187 2.58 -1.37 -16.55
N CYS A 188 1.80 -2.44 -16.70
CA CYS A 188 0.88 -2.88 -15.65
C CYS A 188 1.61 -3.14 -14.33
N GLN A 189 2.73 -3.87 -14.36
CA GLN A 189 3.52 -4.17 -13.15
C GLN A 189 4.10 -2.91 -12.49
N GLU A 190 4.61 -1.97 -13.28
CA GLU A 190 5.17 -0.72 -12.78
C GLU A 190 4.08 0.13 -12.09
N VAL A 191 2.95 0.32 -12.77
CA VAL A 191 1.84 1.12 -12.22
C VAL A 191 1.26 0.43 -10.98
N TYR A 192 1.09 -0.88 -11.04
CA TYR A 192 0.65 -1.69 -9.91
C TYR A 192 1.53 -1.50 -8.68
N THR A 193 2.86 -1.61 -8.86
CA THR A 193 3.82 -1.43 -7.78
C THR A 193 3.72 -0.03 -7.17
N ARG A 194 3.49 1.01 -8.00
CA ARG A 194 3.29 2.38 -7.52
C ARG A 194 1.99 2.53 -6.71
N ILE A 195 0.87 1.96 -7.18
CA ILE A 195 -0.42 2.00 -6.46
C ILE A 195 -0.26 1.38 -5.06
N LEU A 196 0.45 0.26 -4.98
CA LEU A 196 0.73 -0.41 -3.70
C LEU A 196 1.70 0.40 -2.83
N ALA A 197 2.67 1.09 -3.41
CA ALA A 197 3.62 1.93 -2.66
C ALA A 197 2.98 3.22 -2.11
N CYS A 198 1.88 3.69 -2.71
CA CYS A 198 1.15 4.86 -2.22
C CYS A 198 0.31 4.58 -0.97
N GLN A 199 0.21 3.33 -0.52
CA GLN A 199 -0.57 2.98 0.67
C GLN A 199 0.10 3.50 1.95
N PRO A 200 -0.63 4.19 2.84
CA PRO A 200 -0.14 4.37 4.20
C PRO A 200 0.06 2.97 4.77
N SER A 201 1.24 2.67 5.30
CA SER A 201 1.41 1.51 6.15
C SER A 201 0.32 1.59 7.23
N GLU A 202 -0.50 0.55 7.39
CA GLU A 202 -1.58 0.51 8.40
C GLU A 202 -1.07 0.88 9.80
N ASP A 203 0.23 0.66 10.05
CA ASP A 203 0.96 1.08 11.24
C ASP A 203 0.92 2.59 11.50
N GLU A 204 0.87 3.45 10.47
CA GLU A 204 0.74 4.91 10.63
C GLU A 204 -0.68 5.31 11.02
N GLU A 205 -1.69 4.61 10.52
CA GLU A 205 -3.09 4.91 10.85
C GLU A 205 -3.38 4.50 12.29
N ILE A 206 -2.94 3.31 12.70
CA ILE A 206 -2.99 2.87 14.10
C ILE A 206 -2.13 3.78 14.98
N SER A 207 -0.93 4.18 14.55
CA SER A 207 -0.11 5.12 15.31
C SER A 207 -0.76 6.50 15.45
N SER A 208 -1.51 6.97 14.43
CA SER A 208 -2.24 8.24 14.48
C SER A 208 -3.46 8.17 15.41
N LEU A 209 -4.13 7.01 15.47
CA LEU A 209 -5.24 6.74 16.39
C LEU A 209 -4.76 6.51 17.83
N LEU A 210 -3.55 5.98 17.99
CA LEU A 210 -2.90 5.75 19.29
C LEU A 210 -2.06 6.93 19.77
N GLN A 211 -1.93 8.04 19.03
CA GLN A 211 -1.38 9.27 19.61
C GLN A 211 -2.38 9.76 20.65
N PRO A 212 -2.04 9.71 21.95
CA PRO A 212 -2.95 10.21 22.96
C PRO A 212 -3.12 11.71 22.68
N THR A 213 -4.36 12.19 22.64
CA THR A 213 -4.73 13.61 22.58
C THR A 213 -4.34 14.35 23.87
N SER A 214 -3.18 14.04 24.44
CA SER A 214 -2.61 14.49 25.70
C SER A 214 -2.39 16.00 25.75
N GLN A 215 -2.43 16.72 24.63
CA GLN A 215 -2.30 18.18 24.66
C GLN A 215 -3.59 18.91 25.04
N THR A 216 -4.78 18.32 24.87
CA THR A 216 -6.04 19.00 25.21
C THR A 216 -6.52 18.65 26.62
N PHE A 217 -6.21 17.46 27.13
CA PHE A 217 -6.68 17.05 28.47
C PHE A 217 -5.78 17.59 29.61
N ALA A 218 -4.48 17.75 29.38
CA ALA A 218 -3.57 18.26 30.42
C ALA A 218 -3.79 19.74 30.78
N ARG A 219 -4.34 20.56 29.86
CA ARG A 219 -4.62 21.99 30.14
C ARG A 219 -5.94 22.23 30.88
N ARG A 220 -6.97 21.39 30.69
CA ARG A 220 -8.22 21.51 31.47
C ARG A 220 -8.12 20.95 32.89
N SER A 221 -7.30 19.91 33.09
CA SER A 221 -7.08 19.34 34.42
C SER A 221 -6.27 20.27 35.33
N LEU A 222 -5.19 20.89 34.83
CA LEU A 222 -4.39 21.82 35.64
C LEU A 222 -5.11 23.13 35.96
N ALA A 223 -6.01 23.63 35.11
CA ALA A 223 -6.81 24.81 35.43
C ALA A 223 -7.86 24.54 36.53
N SER A 224 -8.46 23.34 36.53
CA SER A 224 -9.39 22.94 37.61
C SER A 224 -8.66 22.61 38.92
N LEU A 225 -7.46 22.02 38.85
CA LEU A 225 -6.63 21.76 40.03
C LEU A 225 -6.05 23.04 40.65
N ARG A 226 -5.76 24.07 39.84
CA ARG A 226 -5.31 25.37 40.38
C ARG A 226 -6.44 26.17 41.03
N ALA A 227 -7.68 26.01 40.57
CA ALA A 227 -8.85 26.61 41.21
C ALA A 227 -9.23 25.90 42.54
N ALA A 228 -8.83 24.63 42.73
CA ALA A 228 -9.08 23.88 43.96
C ALA A 228 -7.99 24.08 45.05
N LEU A 229 -6.91 24.79 44.74
CA LEU A 229 -5.80 25.06 45.67
C LEU A 229 -5.78 26.51 46.19
N ASP A 230 -6.88 27.25 46.06
CA ASP A 230 -7.03 28.53 46.75
C ASP A 230 -7.38 28.24 48.23
N PRO A 231 -6.50 28.55 49.20
CA PRO A 231 -6.74 28.23 50.60
C PRO A 231 -7.77 29.20 51.19
N SER A 232 -9.05 28.84 51.07
CA SER A 232 -10.10 29.47 51.86
C SER A 232 -9.88 29.12 53.34
N PRO A 233 -9.83 30.10 54.27
CA PRO A 233 -9.60 29.83 55.67
C PRO A 233 -10.90 29.28 56.29
N LEU A 234 -10.92 27.98 56.60
CA LEU A 234 -11.99 27.37 57.37
C LEU A 234 -11.46 26.79 58.70
N PRO A 235 -12.33 26.78 59.73
CA PRO A 235 -11.94 26.74 61.11
C PRO A 235 -11.55 25.34 61.58
N GLN A 236 -10.69 25.29 62.58
CA GLN A 236 -10.24 24.08 63.25
C GLN A 236 -11.41 23.29 63.82
N ALA A 237 -11.74 22.16 63.21
CA ALA A 237 -12.52 21.12 63.85
C ALA A 237 -12.04 19.73 63.39
N SER A 238 -11.50 19.00 64.36
CA SER A 238 -11.38 17.54 64.45
C SER A 238 -10.77 16.78 63.26
N GLN A 239 -9.45 16.58 63.34
CA GLN A 239 -8.75 15.48 62.69
C GLN A 239 -9.02 14.17 63.43
N SER A 240 -9.92 13.34 62.93
CA SER A 240 -9.83 11.89 63.10
C SER A 240 -10.64 11.21 62.01
N THR A 241 -10.11 10.09 61.50
CA THR A 241 -10.79 9.17 60.57
C THR A 241 -10.69 9.57 59.09
N ILE A 242 -9.63 9.11 58.41
CA ILE A 242 -9.65 8.42 57.10
C ILE A 242 -8.21 7.92 56.87
N SER A 243 -7.91 6.69 57.31
CA SER A 243 -6.68 5.96 56.96
C SER A 243 -6.94 4.49 56.62
N ALA A 244 -8.15 4.15 56.15
CA ALA A 244 -8.46 2.76 55.82
C ALA A 244 -9.34 2.70 54.58
N LEU A 245 -8.75 2.77 53.38
CA LEU A 245 -9.42 2.33 52.13
C LEU A 245 -8.50 2.24 50.91
N ILE A 246 -7.23 1.82 51.05
CA ILE A 246 -6.41 1.43 49.89
C ILE A 246 -5.59 0.19 50.23
N THR A 247 -6.25 -0.97 50.38
CA THR A 247 -5.61 -2.27 50.19
C THR A 247 -6.68 -3.31 49.86
N SER A 248 -6.92 -3.58 48.58
CA SER A 248 -7.26 -4.91 48.06
C SER A 248 -7.71 -4.80 46.60
N ARG A 249 -6.98 -5.45 45.70
CA ARG A 249 -7.45 -6.16 44.49
C ARG A 249 -6.31 -6.34 43.50
N ILE A 250 -5.47 -7.35 43.74
CA ILE A 250 -4.82 -8.13 42.68
C ILE A 250 -4.93 -9.58 43.13
N VAL A 251 -5.88 -10.31 42.57
CA VAL A 251 -6.02 -11.77 42.69
C VAL A 251 -6.23 -12.30 41.28
N ASP A 252 -5.24 -13.07 40.84
CA ASP A 252 -5.25 -14.28 40.02
C ASP A 252 -6.12 -14.34 38.76
N THR A 253 -5.43 -14.42 37.62
CA THR A 253 -5.97 -14.96 36.36
C THR A 253 -5.11 -16.15 35.93
N THR A 254 -5.44 -17.32 36.43
CA THR A 254 -4.92 -18.61 35.97
C THR A 254 -6.09 -19.56 35.76
N GLY A 255 -6.44 -19.81 34.49
CA GLY A 255 -7.41 -20.83 34.07
C GLY A 255 -7.13 -21.16 32.61
N SER A 256 -6.36 -22.22 32.33
CA SER A 256 -6.83 -23.58 32.03
C SER A 256 -7.41 -23.70 30.61
N ILE A 257 -6.61 -24.28 29.71
CA ILE A 257 -7.04 -24.74 28.36
C ILE A 257 -7.12 -26.26 28.43
N ILE A 258 -8.33 -26.78 28.19
CA ILE A 258 -8.64 -28.21 28.08
C ILE A 258 -8.48 -28.59 26.60
N ASP A 259 -7.48 -29.41 26.29
CA ASP A 259 -7.37 -30.11 25.01
C ASP A 259 -8.27 -31.35 25.00
N ARG A 260 -9.10 -31.47 23.97
CA ARG A 260 -9.79 -32.72 23.59
C ARG A 260 -9.39 -33.07 22.15
N PRO A 261 -8.80 -34.25 21.89
CA PRO A 261 -8.65 -34.75 20.52
C PRO A 261 -9.96 -35.39 20.03
N SER A 262 -10.47 -34.88 18.91
CA SER A 262 -11.56 -35.50 18.15
C SER A 262 -11.01 -36.64 17.30
N THR A 263 -11.46 -37.86 17.57
CA THR A 263 -11.17 -39.06 16.77
C THR A 263 -12.27 -39.23 15.73
N PHE A 264 -11.94 -39.07 14.45
CA PHE A 264 -12.86 -39.37 13.35
C PHE A 264 -12.81 -40.86 13.01
N HIS A 265 -13.98 -41.49 13.04
CA HIS A 265 -14.22 -42.84 12.54
C HIS A 265 -14.29 -42.83 11.01
N CYS A 266 -13.52 -43.70 10.37
CA CYS A 266 -13.66 -44.07 8.97
C CYS A 266 -14.59 -45.30 8.89
N LEU A 267 -15.77 -45.14 8.29
CA LEU A 267 -16.62 -46.25 7.85
C LEU A 267 -16.65 -46.21 6.32
N GLN A 268 -16.03 -47.21 5.70
CA GLN A 268 -16.20 -47.55 4.29
C GLN A 268 -17.17 -48.71 4.16
N SER A 269 -17.85 -48.72 3.00
CA SER A 269 -18.52 -49.83 2.30
C SER A 269 -20.04 -49.63 2.19
N PRO A 270 -20.68 -50.11 1.11
CA PRO A 270 -20.20 -51.08 0.10
C PRO A 270 -19.78 -50.47 -1.25
#